data_AF-A0A812XW76-F1
#
_entry.id   AF-A0A812XW76-F1
#
_cell.length_a   1.000
_cell.length_b   1.000
_cell.length_c   1.000
_cell.angle_alpha   90.00
_cell.angle_beta   90.00
_cell.angle_gamma   90.00
#
_symmetry.space_group_name_H-M   'P 1'
#
loop_
_entity.id
_entity.type
_entity.pdbx_description
1 polymer ?
#
loop_
_entity_poly.entity_id
_entity_poly.type
_entity_poly.pdbx_seq_one_letter_code
_entity_poly.pdbx_strand_id
1 'polypeptide(L)'
;MPTCIYIHQHMEWEGGVFGLEHRLDLSSTRPCEEHPPMVQIVALSDEALAELDKDMYARMVEDGRSVEDLKQALATETGFSRFQQRLLADGTGQSEDNMPLASTARMQLVMSDFAFDERSQKALMRACRNKRADKVEKLLQEAQDPNEGGGNIPIHAAAMSGDLEVLQLLVEARADINGASRGKTALDLAVGRGEIHGYFHVFQFLVESGAYANGYHLFVAAFCGSLEALELFLQARADRNYALEHYPTPLHLAAEPGCSEMVRLPAEAGADIDAAIRGLVCLPPWVLMPTLTPACKSMPAGNAVRR
;
A
#
# COMPACT_ATOMS: atom_id res chain seq x y z
N MET A 1 20.55 40.71 1.28
CA MET A 1 20.02 39.69 0.35
C MET A 1 21.14 39.42 -0.64
N PRO A 2 21.79 38.25 -0.65
CA PRO A 2 21.39 36.95 -0.10
C PRO A 2 21.94 36.75 1.33
N THR A 3 21.44 35.76 2.08
CA THR A 3 22.03 35.37 3.36
C THR A 3 22.54 33.93 3.23
N CYS A 4 23.76 33.80 2.70
CA CYS A 4 24.55 32.59 2.77
C CYS A 4 25.35 32.61 4.08
N ILE A 5 25.30 31.53 4.86
CA ILE A 5 26.23 31.31 5.96
C ILE A 5 27.28 30.31 5.46
N TYR A 6 28.52 30.78 5.37
CA TYR A 6 29.70 30.02 4.94
C TYR A 6 30.20 29.06 6.03
N ILE A 7 30.75 27.92 5.62
CA ILE A 7 31.78 27.20 6.40
C ILE A 7 33.04 27.15 5.53
N HIS A 8 34.06 27.91 5.95
CA HIS A 8 35.42 27.84 5.42
C HIS A 8 36.13 26.63 6.03
N GLN A 9 36.79 25.81 5.20
CA GLN A 9 37.97 25.04 5.64
C GLN A 9 39.20 25.52 4.87
N HIS A 10 40.11 26.13 5.62
CA HIS A 10 41.45 26.51 5.20
C HIS A 10 42.31 25.24 5.18
N MET A 11 42.95 24.90 4.07
CA MET A 11 44.12 24.04 4.06
C MET A 11 45.23 24.75 3.28
N GLU A 12 46.26 25.19 4.01
CA GLU A 12 47.53 25.61 3.43
C GLU A 12 48.27 24.37 2.93
N TRP A 13 48.81 24.45 1.72
CA TRP A 13 49.86 23.56 1.24
C TRP A 13 50.97 24.43 0.64
N GLU A 14 52.13 24.39 1.28
CA GLU A 14 53.36 25.03 0.81
C GLU A 14 53.94 24.26 -0.39
N GLY A 15 54.42 25.01 -1.39
CA GLY A 15 55.48 24.56 -2.28
C GLY A 15 55.11 24.47 -3.76
N GLY A 16 55.67 25.38 -4.56
CA GLY A 16 55.89 25.15 -6.00
C GLY A 16 55.52 26.32 -6.90
N VAL A 17 56.50 27.15 -7.22
CA VAL A 17 56.43 28.28 -8.16
C VAL A 17 56.16 27.78 -9.58
N PHE A 18 55.20 28.36 -10.30
CA PHE A 18 55.30 28.67 -11.74
C PHE A 18 54.30 29.77 -12.10
N GLY A 19 54.82 30.93 -12.53
CA GLY A 19 54.00 32.04 -13.03
C GLY A 19 53.78 31.93 -14.53
N LEU A 20 52.60 32.35 -15.00
CA LEU A 20 52.34 32.77 -16.38
C LEU A 20 51.26 33.87 -16.37
N GLU A 21 51.54 34.92 -17.15
CA GLU A 21 50.84 36.19 -17.22
C GLU A 21 49.43 36.13 -17.85
N HIS A 22 48.69 37.21 -17.59
CA HIS A 22 47.31 37.51 -17.95
C HIS A 22 46.89 37.32 -19.41
N ARG A 23 45.66 36.80 -19.60
CA ARG A 23 44.68 37.36 -20.54
C ARG A 23 43.25 36.96 -20.12
N LEU A 24 42.50 37.90 -19.55
CA LEU A 24 41.07 37.76 -19.26
C LEU A 24 40.29 38.07 -20.55
N ASP A 25 39.79 37.05 -21.23
CA ASP A 25 38.76 37.21 -22.26
C ASP A 25 37.38 37.34 -21.57
N LEU A 26 36.85 38.57 -21.53
CA LEU A 26 35.55 38.92 -20.97
C LEU A 26 34.39 38.68 -21.97
N SER A 27 34.35 37.54 -22.65
CA SER A 27 33.22 37.24 -23.55
C SER A 27 32.92 35.75 -23.65
N SER A 28 32.46 35.15 -22.55
CA SER A 28 31.69 33.90 -22.55
C SER A 28 31.17 33.60 -21.15
N THR A 29 30.22 34.39 -20.65
CA THR A 29 29.37 33.96 -19.54
C THR A 29 28.43 32.88 -20.08
N ARG A 30 28.85 31.62 -20.01
CA ARG A 30 27.87 30.54 -19.96
C ARG A 30 27.06 30.77 -18.69
N PRO A 31 25.72 30.83 -18.72
CA PRO A 31 24.97 30.86 -17.48
C PRO A 31 25.33 29.60 -16.71
N CYS A 32 25.86 29.77 -15.50
CA CYS A 32 25.92 28.70 -14.53
C CYS A 32 24.50 28.15 -14.43
N GLU A 33 24.32 26.85 -14.62
CA GLU A 33 23.06 26.18 -14.29
C GLU A 33 22.79 26.47 -12.81
N GLU A 34 21.94 27.47 -12.55
CA GLU A 34 21.44 27.77 -11.23
C GLU A 34 20.64 26.54 -10.82
N HIS A 35 21.24 25.68 -9.99
CA HIS A 35 20.51 24.61 -9.33
C HIS A 35 19.31 25.26 -8.62
N PRO A 36 18.09 24.76 -8.82
CA PRO A 36 16.90 25.36 -8.23
C PRO A 36 17.09 25.48 -6.73
N PRO A 37 16.57 26.55 -6.09
CA PRO A 37 16.70 26.66 -4.65
C PRO A 37 16.01 25.44 -4.02
N MET A 38 16.68 24.74 -3.10
CA MET A 38 16.15 23.53 -2.45
C MET A 38 15.74 23.85 -1.01
N VAL A 39 14.64 23.28 -0.53
CA VAL A 39 14.30 23.19 0.89
C VAL A 39 15.00 21.96 1.45
N GLN A 40 15.97 22.19 2.33
CA GLN A 40 16.70 21.11 3.00
C GLN A 40 15.87 20.57 4.16
N ILE A 41 15.65 19.25 4.12
CA ILE A 41 15.13 18.51 5.26
C ILE A 41 16.30 17.84 5.93
N VAL A 42 16.57 18.27 7.15
CA VAL A 42 17.72 17.80 7.93
C VAL A 42 17.26 16.95 9.10
N ALA A 43 18.07 15.94 9.41
CA ALA A 43 18.01 15.20 10.66
C ALA A 43 18.37 16.11 11.85
N LEU A 44 18.15 15.64 13.08
CA LEU A 44 18.66 16.30 14.28
C LEU A 44 20.19 16.37 14.33
N SER A 45 20.88 15.51 13.58
CA SER A 45 22.34 15.52 13.38
C SER A 45 22.82 16.61 12.40
N ASP A 46 21.91 17.43 11.85
CA ASP A 46 22.14 18.38 10.74
C ASP A 46 22.59 17.70 9.42
N GLU A 47 22.42 16.38 9.29
CA GLU A 47 22.59 15.66 8.03
C GLU A 47 21.37 15.86 7.12
N ALA A 48 21.60 16.14 5.84
CA ALA A 48 20.51 16.25 4.86
C ALA A 48 19.89 14.87 4.60
N LEU A 49 18.59 14.73 4.91
CA LEU A 49 17.81 13.51 4.69
C LEU A 49 17.06 13.52 3.37
N ALA A 50 16.59 14.69 2.95
CA ALA A 50 15.91 14.89 1.67
C ALA A 50 16.09 16.34 1.21
N GLU A 51 16.11 16.53 -0.10
CA GLU A 51 16.06 17.85 -0.73
C GLU A 51 14.75 17.96 -1.50
N LEU A 52 13.89 18.88 -1.07
CA LEU A 52 12.69 19.22 -1.81
C LEU A 52 12.97 20.41 -2.69
N ASP A 53 12.58 20.33 -3.95
CA ASP A 53 12.55 21.50 -4.83
C ASP A 53 11.71 22.61 -4.19
N LYS A 54 12.28 23.81 -4.02
CA LYS A 54 11.60 24.91 -3.33
C LYS A 54 10.39 25.40 -4.10
N ASP A 55 10.37 25.28 -5.43
CA ASP A 55 9.22 25.62 -6.24
C ASP A 55 8.10 24.58 -6.07
N MET A 56 8.44 23.30 -5.89
CA MET A 56 7.48 22.28 -5.48
C MET A 56 6.92 22.57 -4.09
N TYR A 57 7.76 22.86 -3.10
CA TYR A 57 7.30 23.20 -1.75
C TYR A 57 6.45 24.48 -1.72
N ALA A 58 6.87 25.53 -2.44
CA ALA A 58 6.12 26.78 -2.57
C ALA A 58 4.74 26.53 -3.18
N ARG A 59 4.63 25.70 -4.23
CA ARG A 59 3.35 25.27 -4.79
C ARG A 59 2.48 24.52 -3.77
N MET A 60 3.06 23.64 -2.96
CA MET A 60 2.30 22.97 -1.89
C MET A 60 1.73 23.98 -0.88
N VAL A 61 2.49 25.01 -0.53
CA VAL A 61 2.02 26.09 0.36
C VAL A 61 0.94 26.95 -0.31
N GLU A 62 1.12 27.32 -1.58
CA GLU A 62 0.16 28.11 -2.37
C GLU A 62 -1.16 27.37 -2.59
N ASP A 63 -1.10 26.07 -2.85
CA ASP A 63 -2.24 25.16 -2.96
C ASP A 63 -2.95 24.94 -1.60
N GLY A 64 -2.36 25.40 -0.49
CA GLY A 64 -2.90 25.21 0.86
C GLY A 64 -2.84 23.75 1.34
N ARG A 65 -1.85 22.98 0.86
CA ARG A 65 -1.64 21.58 1.26
C ARG A 65 -1.27 21.46 2.73
N SER A 66 -1.59 20.28 3.29
CA SER A 66 -1.39 20.01 4.70
C SER A 66 0.01 19.45 4.99
N VAL A 67 0.35 19.37 6.27
CA VAL A 67 1.55 18.67 6.75
C VAL A 67 1.52 17.18 6.36
N GLU A 68 0.32 16.58 6.31
CA GLU A 68 0.13 15.21 5.83
C GLU A 68 0.64 15.02 4.40
N ASP A 69 0.28 15.91 3.47
CA ASP A 69 0.71 15.85 2.08
C ASP A 69 2.24 15.90 1.95
N LEU A 70 2.87 16.74 2.77
CA LEU A 70 4.33 16.84 2.83
C LEU A 70 4.96 15.56 3.37
N LYS A 71 4.45 15.02 4.48
CA LYS A 71 4.94 13.74 5.02
C LYS A 71 4.77 12.60 4.03
N GLN A 72 3.68 12.61 3.25
CA GLN A 72 3.44 11.61 2.21
C GLN A 72 4.42 11.74 1.05
N ALA A 73 4.74 12.97 0.62
CA ALA A 73 5.78 13.21 -0.38
C ALA A 73 7.14 12.71 0.12
N LEU A 74 7.47 13.00 1.38
CA LEU A 74 8.71 12.55 2.03
C LEU A 74 8.75 11.04 2.27
N ALA A 75 7.61 10.38 2.45
CA ALA A 75 7.57 8.93 2.58
C ALA A 75 8.03 8.22 1.31
N THR A 76 7.87 8.87 0.16
CA THR A 76 8.32 8.37 -1.15
C THR A 76 9.84 8.51 -1.29
N GLU A 77 10.41 9.63 -0.85
CA GLU A 77 11.85 9.91 -0.93
C GLU A 77 12.66 9.17 0.14
N THR A 78 12.20 9.21 1.40
CA THR A 78 12.95 8.66 2.55
C THR A 78 12.68 7.18 2.79
N GLY A 79 11.61 6.63 2.20
CA GLY A 79 11.16 5.25 2.41
C GLY A 79 10.41 5.02 3.72
N PHE A 80 10.36 6.00 4.63
CA PHE A 80 9.68 5.86 5.91
C PHE A 80 8.23 6.31 5.86
N SER A 81 7.36 5.62 6.61
CA SER A 81 5.95 5.98 6.73
C SER A 81 5.75 7.40 7.28
N ARG A 82 4.66 8.09 6.87
CA ARG A 82 4.25 9.37 7.47
C ARG A 82 4.14 9.32 9.00
N PHE A 83 3.76 8.15 9.53
CA PHE A 83 3.60 7.91 10.97
C PHE A 83 4.92 7.82 11.74
N GLN A 84 6.04 7.60 11.03
CA GLN A 84 7.40 7.63 11.60
C GLN A 84 8.05 9.00 11.46
N GLN A 85 7.45 9.93 10.71
CA GLN A 85 7.99 11.25 10.46
C GLN A 85 7.47 12.26 11.49
N ARG A 86 8.37 13.02 12.13
CA ARG A 86 8.04 14.15 13.00
C ARG A 86 8.66 15.41 12.43
N LEU A 87 7.82 16.32 11.96
CA LEU A 87 8.25 17.61 11.43
C LEU A 87 8.21 18.66 12.55
N LEU A 88 9.31 19.41 12.65
CA LEU A 88 9.49 20.50 13.60
C LEU A 88 9.76 21.79 12.81
N ALA A 89 8.88 22.77 12.98
CA ALA A 89 9.03 24.09 12.37
C ALA A 89 9.56 25.09 13.42
N ASP A 90 10.69 25.75 13.11
CA ASP A 90 11.28 26.84 13.91
C ASP A 90 11.51 26.53 15.40
N GLY A 91 11.75 25.27 15.76
CA GLY A 91 11.94 24.84 17.16
C GLY A 91 10.67 24.91 18.02
N THR A 92 9.53 25.29 17.41
CA THR A 92 8.22 25.10 18.00
C THR A 92 7.76 23.65 17.75
N GLY A 93 6.87 23.14 18.61
CA GLY A 93 6.54 21.71 18.73
C GLY A 93 6.13 20.97 17.44
N GLN A 94 5.86 19.68 17.60
CA GLN A 94 5.48 18.78 16.49
C GLN A 94 4.29 19.33 15.71
N SER A 95 4.43 19.44 14.39
CA SER A 95 3.32 19.84 13.52
C SER A 95 2.32 18.70 13.36
N GLU A 96 1.05 18.96 13.69
CA GLU A 96 -0.06 18.03 13.45
C GLU A 96 -0.34 17.91 11.94
N ASP A 97 -0.80 16.74 11.50
CA ASP A 97 -1.01 16.41 10.08
C ASP A 97 -1.99 17.36 9.38
N ASN A 98 -2.99 17.87 10.11
CA ASN A 98 -4.01 18.80 9.61
C ASN A 98 -3.57 20.27 9.56
N MET A 99 -2.37 20.60 10.05
CA MET A 99 -1.89 21.98 10.00
C MET A 99 -1.53 22.37 8.56
N PRO A 100 -1.81 23.63 8.15
CA PRO A 100 -1.33 24.13 6.87
C PRO A 100 0.20 24.24 6.89
N LEU A 101 0.82 24.02 5.74
CA LEU A 101 2.26 24.22 5.60
C LEU A 101 2.62 25.68 5.84
N ALA A 102 3.52 25.93 6.80
CA ALA A 102 4.02 27.26 7.08
C ALA A 102 5.10 27.64 6.04
N SER A 103 5.21 28.93 5.72
CA SER A 103 6.26 29.50 4.86
C SER A 103 7.67 29.48 5.51
N THR A 104 7.87 28.66 6.54
CA THR A 104 9.11 28.61 7.30
C THR A 104 10.25 28.06 6.46
N ALA A 105 11.41 28.71 6.56
CA ALA A 105 12.56 28.42 5.71
C ALA A 105 13.38 27.20 6.16
N ARG A 106 13.16 26.69 7.38
CA ARG A 106 13.87 25.52 7.92
C ARG A 106 12.91 24.60 8.66
N MET A 107 12.76 23.37 8.16
CA MET A 107 12.04 22.29 8.83
C MET A 107 13.04 21.21 9.22
N GLN A 108 12.93 20.70 10.45
CA GLN A 108 13.68 19.54 10.89
C GLN A 108 12.77 18.32 10.84
N LEU A 109 13.28 17.22 10.27
CA LEU A 109 12.61 15.93 10.25
C LEU A 109 13.28 15.01 11.24
N VAL A 110 12.50 14.53 12.21
CA VAL A 110 12.92 13.50 13.15
C VAL A 110 12.25 12.20 12.76
N MET A 111 13.06 11.18 12.54
CA MET A 111 12.58 9.82 12.32
C MET A 111 12.37 9.13 13.66
N SER A 112 11.16 8.63 13.88
CA SER A 112 10.82 7.83 15.05
C SER A 112 10.95 6.34 14.74
N ASP A 113 11.73 5.67 15.57
CA ASP A 113 11.73 4.21 15.63
C ASP A 113 10.38 3.70 16.14
N PHE A 114 10.08 2.43 15.84
CA PHE A 114 8.86 1.82 16.32
C PHE A 114 8.88 1.63 17.84
N ALA A 115 7.84 2.11 18.50
CA ALA A 115 7.63 1.89 19.93
C ALA A 115 6.87 0.57 20.14
N PHE A 116 7.56 -0.48 20.58
CA PHE A 116 6.88 -1.73 20.95
C PHE A 116 6.28 -1.62 22.36
N ASP A 117 4.96 -1.50 22.44
CA ASP A 117 4.18 -1.71 23.67
C ASP A 117 3.04 -2.71 23.41
N GLU A 118 3.02 -3.79 24.19
CA GLU A 118 2.03 -4.86 24.01
C GLU A 118 0.57 -4.37 24.19
N ARG A 119 0.34 -3.35 25.04
CA ARG A 119 -1.01 -2.81 25.26
C ARG A 119 -1.45 -1.97 24.08
N SER A 120 -0.59 -1.09 23.56
CA SER A 120 -0.83 -0.30 22.37
C SER A 120 -1.04 -1.17 21.14
N GLN A 121 -0.24 -2.23 20.97
CA GLN A 121 -0.43 -3.18 19.86
C GLN A 121 -1.77 -3.92 19.94
N LYS A 122 -2.15 -4.39 21.14
CA LYS A 122 -3.50 -4.96 21.35
C LYS A 122 -4.61 -3.94 21.12
N ALA A 123 -4.38 -2.66 21.42
CA ALA A 123 -5.33 -1.59 21.17
C ALA A 123 -5.48 -1.33 19.67
N LEU A 124 -4.39 -1.34 18.90
CA LEU A 124 -4.36 -1.21 17.45
C LEU A 124 -5.15 -2.35 16.79
N MET A 125 -4.87 -3.59 17.19
CA MET A 125 -5.61 -4.76 16.73
C MET A 125 -7.12 -4.64 17.00
N ARG A 126 -7.51 -4.18 18.19
CA ARG A 126 -8.93 -3.98 18.54
C ARG A 126 -9.53 -2.83 17.73
N ALA A 127 -8.79 -1.77 17.44
CA ALA A 127 -9.25 -0.67 16.60
C ALA A 127 -9.51 -1.15 15.16
N CYS A 128 -8.61 -1.94 14.59
CA CYS A 128 -8.76 -2.50 13.24
C CYS A 128 -9.99 -3.42 13.12
N ARG A 129 -10.18 -4.32 14.09
CA ARG A 129 -11.36 -5.22 14.10
C ARG A 129 -12.69 -4.47 14.22
N ASN A 130 -12.68 -3.36 14.94
CA ASN A 130 -13.88 -2.59 15.26
C ASN A 130 -14.12 -1.44 14.29
N LYS A 131 -13.36 -1.34 13.19
CA LYS A 131 -13.57 -0.32 12.15
C LYS A 131 -13.45 1.12 12.66
N ARG A 132 -12.40 1.39 13.44
CA ARG A 132 -12.20 2.71 14.09
C ARG A 132 -10.97 3.40 13.51
N ALA A 133 -11.09 3.94 12.30
CA ALA A 133 -10.02 4.66 11.60
C ALA A 133 -9.36 5.73 12.48
N ASP A 134 -10.13 6.62 13.12
CA ASP A 134 -9.60 7.64 14.05
C ASP A 134 -8.67 7.09 15.14
N LYS A 135 -8.96 5.87 15.63
CA LYS A 135 -8.14 5.25 16.68
C LYS A 135 -6.93 4.54 16.11
N VAL A 136 -7.06 3.96 14.91
CA VAL A 136 -5.93 3.38 14.18
C VAL A 136 -4.94 4.48 13.85
N GLU A 137 -5.39 5.59 13.27
CA GLU A 137 -4.54 6.73 12.97
C GLU A 137 -3.82 7.26 14.21
N LYS A 138 -4.54 7.54 15.31
CA LYS A 138 -3.92 8.00 16.56
C LYS A 138 -2.84 7.05 17.10
N LEU A 139 -3.10 5.73 17.04
CA LEU A 139 -2.13 4.74 17.50
C LEU A 139 -0.93 4.63 16.55
N LEU A 140 -1.13 4.76 15.24
CA LEU A 140 -0.03 4.79 14.28
C LEU A 140 0.82 6.06 14.46
N GLN A 141 0.21 7.21 14.78
CA GLN A 141 0.93 8.44 15.15
C GLN A 141 1.81 8.30 16.41
N GLU A 142 1.66 7.23 17.20
CA GLU A 142 2.58 6.87 18.29
C GLU A 142 3.73 5.97 17.81
N ALA A 143 3.97 5.89 16.49
CA ALA A 143 4.97 5.05 15.82
C ALA A 143 4.86 3.58 16.23
N GLN A 144 3.64 3.03 16.25
CA GLN A 144 3.45 1.58 16.44
C GLN A 144 3.84 0.83 15.17
N ASP A 145 4.50 -0.32 15.33
CA ASP A 145 4.82 -1.21 14.20
C ASP A 145 3.52 -1.84 13.65
N PRO A 146 3.12 -1.59 12.39
CA PRO A 146 1.91 -2.15 11.81
C PRO A 146 2.02 -3.64 11.45
N ASN A 147 3.22 -4.23 11.58
CA ASN A 147 3.51 -5.63 11.26
C ASN A 147 3.57 -6.53 12.51
N GLU A 148 3.65 -5.94 13.69
CA GLU A 148 3.72 -6.67 14.95
C GLU A 148 2.33 -7.03 15.47
N GLY A 149 2.17 -8.25 16.02
CA GLY A 149 0.84 -8.73 16.40
C GLY A 149 0.76 -10.13 17.00
N GLY A 150 1.89 -10.76 17.37
CA GLY A 150 1.88 -12.05 18.09
C GLY A 150 1.04 -13.15 17.43
N GLY A 151 1.00 -13.18 16.09
CA GLY A 151 0.27 -14.20 15.31
C GLY A 151 -1.09 -13.77 14.72
N ASN A 152 -1.46 -12.49 14.77
CA ASN A 152 -2.40 -11.86 13.83
C ASN A 152 -1.95 -10.42 13.59
N ILE A 153 -1.54 -10.10 12.37
CA ILE A 153 -1.01 -8.79 11.98
C ILE A 153 -2.21 -7.81 11.78
N PRO A 154 -2.11 -6.52 12.15
CA PRO A 154 -3.17 -5.52 11.99
C PRO A 154 -3.92 -5.56 10.67
N ILE A 155 -3.20 -5.70 9.54
CA ILE A 155 -3.81 -5.75 8.20
C ILE A 155 -4.76 -6.93 8.00
N HIS A 156 -4.52 -8.06 8.66
CA HIS A 156 -5.41 -9.23 8.60
C HIS A 156 -6.73 -8.94 9.31
N ALA A 157 -6.68 -8.25 10.45
CA ALA A 157 -7.87 -7.85 11.19
C ALA A 157 -8.72 -6.83 10.41
N ALA A 158 -8.08 -5.90 9.71
CA ALA A 158 -8.74 -4.94 8.85
C ALA A 158 -9.37 -5.59 7.61
N ALA A 159 -8.64 -6.49 6.94
CA ALA A 159 -9.15 -7.25 5.80
C ALA A 159 -10.36 -8.13 6.16
N MET A 160 -10.33 -8.78 7.33
CA MET A 160 -11.47 -9.56 7.85
C MET A 160 -12.68 -8.72 8.23
N SER A 161 -12.47 -7.47 8.67
CA SER A 161 -13.57 -6.58 9.02
C SER A 161 -14.18 -5.93 7.78
N GLY A 162 -13.42 -5.83 6.69
CA GLY A 162 -13.86 -5.24 5.43
C GLY A 162 -13.86 -3.72 5.43
N ASP A 163 -13.03 -3.12 6.27
CA ASP A 163 -12.89 -1.67 6.39
C ASP A 163 -11.73 -1.16 5.53
N LEU A 164 -12.06 -0.44 4.46
CA LEU A 164 -11.11 0.10 3.51
C LEU A 164 -10.26 1.22 4.09
N GLU A 165 -10.85 2.08 4.92
CA GLU A 165 -10.17 3.24 5.49
C GLU A 165 -9.07 2.78 6.45
N VAL A 166 -9.36 1.78 7.28
CA VAL A 166 -8.35 1.14 8.13
C VAL A 166 -7.25 0.47 7.30
N LEU A 167 -7.59 -0.19 6.19
CA LEU A 167 -6.59 -0.80 5.31
C LEU A 167 -5.66 0.24 4.69
N GLN A 168 -6.21 1.37 4.23
CA GLN A 168 -5.45 2.49 3.69
C GLN A 168 -4.44 3.02 4.71
N LEU A 169 -4.89 3.30 5.94
CA LEU A 169 -4.00 3.74 7.02
C LEU A 169 -2.87 2.74 7.31
N LEU A 170 -3.16 1.43 7.29
CA LEU A 170 -2.14 0.41 7.53
C LEU A 170 -1.14 0.29 6.37
N VAL A 171 -1.59 0.43 5.12
CA VAL A 171 -0.71 0.45 3.94
C VAL A 171 0.16 1.71 3.93
N GLU A 172 -0.40 2.87 4.27
CA GLU A 172 0.37 4.11 4.51
C GLU A 172 1.41 3.92 5.61
N ALA A 173 1.08 3.13 6.64
CA ALA A 173 2.01 2.74 7.68
C ALA A 173 3.11 1.78 7.24
N ARG A 174 3.11 1.32 5.99
CA ARG A 174 4.02 0.28 5.45
C ARG A 174 3.77 -1.09 6.08
N ALA A 175 2.51 -1.44 6.34
CA ALA A 175 2.14 -2.82 6.64
C ALA A 175 2.52 -3.74 5.47
N ASP A 176 3.03 -4.93 5.79
CA ASP A 176 3.33 -5.97 4.82
C ASP A 176 2.02 -6.58 4.31
N ILE A 177 1.66 -6.20 3.09
CA ILE A 177 0.44 -6.62 2.40
C ILE A 177 0.40 -8.13 2.18
N ASN A 178 1.57 -8.74 1.94
CA ASN A 178 1.72 -10.17 1.71
C ASN A 178 2.18 -10.92 2.97
N GLY A 179 2.27 -10.25 4.10
CA GLY A 179 2.61 -10.84 5.38
C GLY A 179 1.65 -11.97 5.69
N ALA A 180 2.18 -13.16 5.98
CA ALA A 180 1.37 -14.34 6.22
C ALA A 180 1.23 -14.62 7.71
N SER A 181 -0.02 -14.63 8.19
CA SER A 181 -0.35 -15.09 9.54
C SER A 181 -1.02 -16.45 9.49
N ARG A 182 -0.44 -17.45 10.16
CA ARG A 182 -0.93 -18.85 10.14
C ARG A 182 -1.13 -19.39 8.71
N GLY A 183 -0.23 -19.00 7.80
CA GLY A 183 -0.28 -19.40 6.39
C GLY A 183 -1.37 -18.73 5.55
N LYS A 184 -1.97 -17.64 6.04
CA LYS A 184 -2.96 -16.86 5.29
C LYS A 184 -2.52 -15.40 5.20
N THR A 185 -2.71 -14.79 4.05
CA THR A 185 -2.53 -13.35 3.81
C THR A 185 -3.80 -12.57 4.16
N ALA A 186 -3.72 -11.24 4.12
CA ALA A 186 -4.90 -10.37 4.23
C ALA A 186 -5.95 -10.69 3.15
N LEU A 187 -5.52 -10.94 1.91
CA LEU A 187 -6.41 -11.26 0.79
C LEU A 187 -7.10 -12.62 0.98
N ASP A 188 -6.38 -13.66 1.43
CA ASP A 188 -6.95 -14.98 1.72
C ASP A 188 -8.08 -14.89 2.76
N LEU A 189 -7.91 -14.05 3.78
CA LEU A 189 -8.90 -13.85 4.84
C LEU A 189 -10.12 -13.07 4.36
N ALA A 190 -9.91 -12.03 3.55
CA ALA A 190 -11.00 -11.25 2.98
C ALA A 190 -11.87 -12.12 2.05
N VAL A 191 -11.25 -12.86 1.14
CA VAL A 191 -11.96 -13.76 0.21
C VAL A 191 -12.61 -14.92 0.96
N GLY A 192 -11.92 -15.49 1.96
CA GLY A 192 -12.43 -16.57 2.80
C GLY A 192 -13.66 -16.21 3.65
N ARG A 193 -14.02 -14.92 3.77
CA ARG A 193 -15.25 -14.50 4.45
C ARG A 193 -16.51 -14.91 3.70
N GLY A 194 -16.42 -15.16 2.39
CA GLY A 194 -17.55 -15.61 1.57
C GLY A 194 -18.62 -14.54 1.34
N GLU A 195 -18.28 -13.26 1.48
CA GLU A 195 -19.13 -12.10 1.14
C GLU A 195 -18.53 -11.33 -0.04
N ILE A 196 -18.28 -12.03 -1.16
CA ILE A 196 -17.49 -11.51 -2.29
C ILE A 196 -17.97 -10.14 -2.78
N HIS A 197 -19.28 -9.96 -3.02
CA HIS A 197 -19.81 -8.68 -3.52
C HIS A 197 -19.65 -7.53 -2.51
N GLY A 198 -19.77 -7.80 -1.21
CA GLY A 198 -19.65 -6.79 -0.16
C GLY A 198 -18.20 -6.46 0.20
N TYR A 199 -17.23 -7.21 -0.32
CA TYR A 199 -15.79 -7.09 -0.03
C TYR A 199 -14.98 -6.79 -1.28
N PHE A 200 -15.61 -6.58 -2.45
CA PHE A 200 -14.92 -6.34 -3.70
C PHE A 200 -13.94 -5.15 -3.59
N HIS A 201 -14.35 -4.06 -2.96
CA HIS A 201 -13.50 -2.88 -2.74
C HIS A 201 -12.25 -3.19 -1.89
N VAL A 202 -12.33 -4.18 -0.99
CA VAL A 202 -11.18 -4.65 -0.20
C VAL A 202 -10.24 -5.48 -1.08
N PHE A 203 -10.78 -6.37 -1.92
CA PHE A 203 -9.95 -7.17 -2.84
C PHE A 203 -9.23 -6.27 -3.82
N GLN A 204 -9.96 -5.32 -4.41
CA GLN A 204 -9.42 -4.34 -5.36
C GLN A 204 -8.28 -3.57 -4.72
N PHE A 205 -8.52 -2.95 -3.55
CA PHE A 205 -7.49 -2.19 -2.85
C PHE A 205 -6.25 -3.02 -2.51
N LEU A 206 -6.43 -4.23 -1.97
CA LEU A 206 -5.31 -5.10 -1.63
C LEU A 206 -4.49 -5.48 -2.86
N VAL A 207 -5.14 -5.86 -3.96
CA VAL A 207 -4.46 -6.24 -5.23
C VAL A 207 -3.74 -5.03 -5.85
N GLU A 208 -4.39 -3.87 -5.91
CA GLU A 208 -3.78 -2.62 -6.40
C GLU A 208 -2.59 -2.17 -5.55
N SER A 209 -2.63 -2.47 -4.24
CA SER A 209 -1.52 -2.22 -3.32
C SER A 209 -0.41 -3.28 -3.41
N GLY A 210 -0.56 -4.33 -4.24
CA GLY A 210 0.47 -5.34 -4.48
C GLY A 210 0.26 -6.69 -3.79
N ALA A 211 -0.96 -7.01 -3.33
CA ALA A 211 -1.28 -8.33 -2.82
C ALA A 211 -1.23 -9.40 -3.93
N TYR A 212 -0.61 -10.54 -3.63
CA TYR A 212 -0.56 -11.67 -4.56
C TYR A 212 -1.89 -12.42 -4.61
N ALA A 213 -2.53 -12.42 -5.78
CA ALA A 213 -3.69 -13.26 -6.05
C ALA A 213 -3.25 -14.66 -6.53
N ASN A 214 -3.56 -15.68 -5.75
CA ASN A 214 -3.45 -17.09 -6.14
C ASN A 214 -4.73 -17.64 -6.83
N GLY A 215 -4.66 -18.85 -7.36
CA GLY A 215 -5.80 -19.51 -8.01
C GLY A 215 -6.98 -19.87 -7.11
N TYR A 216 -6.79 -19.95 -5.78
CA TYR A 216 -7.90 -20.12 -4.84
C TYR A 216 -8.83 -18.89 -4.85
N HIS A 217 -8.29 -17.67 -4.93
CA HIS A 217 -9.12 -16.46 -5.04
C HIS A 217 -9.97 -16.47 -6.31
N LEU A 218 -9.37 -16.84 -7.44
CA LEU A 218 -10.05 -16.97 -8.72
C LEU A 218 -11.14 -18.04 -8.68
N PHE A 219 -10.86 -19.19 -8.05
CA PHE A 219 -11.84 -20.25 -7.82
C PHE A 219 -13.04 -19.74 -7.01
N VAL A 220 -12.82 -19.02 -5.91
CA VAL A 220 -13.93 -18.50 -5.08
C VAL A 220 -14.73 -17.43 -5.84
N ALA A 221 -14.09 -16.58 -6.64
CA ALA A 221 -14.77 -15.59 -7.47
C ALA A 221 -15.69 -16.25 -8.50
N ALA A 222 -15.19 -17.27 -9.21
CA ALA A 222 -15.98 -18.07 -10.15
C ALA A 222 -17.12 -18.81 -9.42
N PHE A 223 -16.84 -19.39 -8.25
CA PHE A 223 -17.81 -20.13 -7.46
C PHE A 223 -18.99 -19.27 -6.98
N CYS A 224 -18.72 -18.04 -6.52
CA CYS A 224 -19.78 -17.11 -6.11
C CYS A 224 -20.34 -16.29 -7.29
N GLY A 225 -19.88 -16.52 -8.53
CA GLY A 225 -20.37 -15.85 -9.74
C GLY A 225 -20.09 -14.34 -9.79
N SER A 226 -19.03 -13.85 -9.15
CA SER A 226 -18.65 -12.43 -9.20
C SER A 226 -17.71 -12.17 -10.37
N LEU A 227 -18.25 -11.53 -11.41
CA LEU A 227 -17.53 -11.15 -12.60
C LEU A 227 -16.41 -10.17 -12.30
N GLU A 228 -16.67 -9.18 -11.44
CA GLU A 228 -15.72 -8.15 -11.08
C GLU A 228 -14.51 -8.75 -10.35
N ALA A 229 -14.75 -9.63 -9.36
CA ALA A 229 -13.66 -10.30 -8.65
C ALA A 229 -12.89 -11.27 -9.56
N LEU A 230 -13.57 -11.94 -10.49
CA LEU A 230 -12.93 -12.83 -11.45
C LEU A 230 -11.97 -12.05 -12.37
N GLU A 231 -12.44 -10.94 -12.95
CA GLU A 231 -11.63 -10.05 -13.78
C GLU A 231 -10.42 -9.52 -13.00
N LEU A 232 -10.63 -9.02 -11.79
CA LEU A 232 -9.56 -8.52 -10.92
C LEU A 232 -8.47 -9.59 -10.69
N PHE A 233 -8.84 -10.81 -10.34
CA PHE A 233 -7.87 -11.87 -10.06
C PHE A 233 -7.19 -12.41 -11.34
N LEU A 234 -7.88 -12.42 -12.49
CA LEU A 234 -7.25 -12.73 -13.78
C LEU A 234 -6.21 -11.67 -14.17
N GLN A 235 -6.53 -10.39 -14.00
CA GLN A 235 -5.59 -9.29 -14.23
C GLN A 235 -4.38 -9.39 -13.29
N ALA A 236 -4.60 -9.82 -12.05
CA ALA A 236 -3.56 -10.10 -11.06
C ALA A 236 -2.77 -11.41 -11.31
N ARG A 237 -2.98 -12.08 -12.46
CA ARG A 237 -2.28 -13.32 -12.87
C ARG A 237 -2.49 -14.51 -11.93
N ALA A 238 -3.65 -14.60 -11.28
CA ALA A 238 -4.02 -15.79 -10.53
C ALA A 238 -3.99 -17.06 -11.41
N ASP A 239 -3.62 -18.19 -10.81
CA ASP A 239 -3.59 -19.48 -11.53
C ASP A 239 -5.01 -19.87 -11.95
N ARG A 240 -5.21 -19.85 -13.27
CA ARG A 240 -6.47 -20.06 -13.97
C ARG A 240 -6.90 -21.51 -14.00
N ASN A 241 -5.93 -22.41 -13.85
CA ASN A 241 -6.11 -23.85 -13.90
C ASN A 241 -6.10 -24.46 -12.50
N TYR A 242 -6.06 -23.63 -11.47
CA TYR A 242 -6.16 -24.06 -10.09
C TYR A 242 -7.46 -24.84 -9.88
N ALA A 243 -7.32 -26.04 -9.32
CA ALA A 243 -8.44 -26.87 -8.91
C ALA A 243 -8.18 -27.36 -7.50
N LEU A 244 -9.23 -27.34 -6.68
CA LEU A 244 -9.18 -28.05 -5.41
C LEU A 244 -9.33 -29.55 -5.67
N GLU A 245 -8.74 -30.35 -4.80
CA GLU A 245 -8.88 -31.81 -4.85
C GLU A 245 -10.37 -32.17 -4.86
N HIS A 246 -10.83 -32.82 -5.95
CA HIS A 246 -12.23 -33.18 -6.24
C HIS A 246 -13.18 -32.06 -6.71
N TYR A 247 -12.68 -30.86 -7.00
CA TYR A 247 -13.51 -29.77 -7.54
C TYR A 247 -13.18 -29.45 -9.00
N PRO A 248 -14.19 -29.04 -9.79
CA PRO A 248 -13.97 -28.48 -11.13
C PRO A 248 -13.10 -27.22 -11.08
N THR A 249 -12.38 -26.91 -12.17
CA THR A 249 -11.64 -25.64 -12.31
C THR A 249 -12.61 -24.44 -12.33
N PRO A 250 -12.12 -23.20 -12.12
CA PRO A 250 -12.92 -21.98 -12.25
C PRO A 250 -13.72 -21.92 -13.55
N LEU A 251 -13.13 -22.34 -14.67
CA LEU A 251 -13.79 -22.39 -16.00
C LEU A 251 -14.95 -23.40 -16.05
N HIS A 252 -14.85 -24.52 -15.33
CA HIS A 252 -15.91 -25.52 -15.25
C HIS A 252 -17.06 -25.08 -14.32
N LEU A 253 -16.77 -24.36 -13.24
CA LEU A 253 -17.80 -23.77 -12.37
C LEU A 253 -18.65 -22.71 -13.10
N ALA A 254 -18.03 -22.00 -14.02
CA ALA A 254 -18.68 -20.99 -14.84
C ALA A 254 -19.67 -21.53 -15.88
N ALA A 255 -19.66 -22.84 -16.16
CA ALA A 255 -20.49 -23.45 -17.20
C ALA A 255 -21.96 -23.69 -16.79
N GLU A 256 -22.41 -23.16 -15.65
CA GLU A 256 -23.83 -23.17 -15.29
C GLU A 256 -24.65 -22.23 -16.21
N PRO A 257 -25.92 -22.55 -16.52
CA PRO A 257 -26.71 -21.80 -17.50
C PRO A 257 -26.87 -20.33 -17.09
N GLY A 258 -26.42 -19.41 -17.96
CA GLY A 258 -26.56 -17.95 -17.77
C GLY A 258 -25.25 -17.21 -17.46
N CYS A 259 -24.14 -17.92 -17.25
CA CYS A 259 -22.85 -17.34 -16.89
C CYS A 259 -21.85 -17.28 -18.07
N SER A 260 -22.29 -16.81 -19.25
CA SER A 260 -21.45 -16.80 -20.47
C SER A 260 -20.13 -16.04 -20.29
N GLU A 261 -20.13 -14.90 -19.60
CA GLU A 261 -18.91 -14.13 -19.33
C GLU A 261 -17.97 -14.85 -18.34
N MET A 262 -18.49 -15.69 -17.44
CA MET A 262 -17.68 -16.50 -16.51
C MET A 262 -16.91 -17.60 -17.20
N VAL A 263 -17.37 -18.05 -18.36
CA VAL A 263 -16.63 -19.00 -19.19
C VAL A 263 -15.68 -18.23 -20.13
N ARG A 264 -16.15 -17.12 -20.71
CA ARG A 264 -15.40 -16.35 -21.70
C ARG A 264 -14.12 -15.76 -21.14
N LEU A 265 -14.14 -15.10 -19.98
CA LEU A 265 -12.94 -14.43 -19.45
C LEU A 265 -11.81 -15.40 -19.07
N PRO A 266 -12.07 -16.54 -18.38
CA PRO A 266 -11.05 -17.56 -18.19
C PRO A 266 -10.62 -18.22 -19.50
N ALA A 267 -11.50 -18.41 -20.48
CA ALA A 267 -11.08 -18.97 -21.78
C ALA A 267 -10.18 -17.99 -22.56
N GLU A 268 -10.58 -16.72 -22.67
CA GLU A 268 -9.90 -15.68 -23.46
C GLU A 268 -8.47 -15.41 -22.99
N ALA A 269 -8.23 -15.45 -21.68
CA ALA A 269 -6.88 -15.27 -21.18
C ALA A 269 -6.10 -16.62 -21.03
N GLY A 270 -6.63 -17.73 -21.56
CA GLY A 270 -5.91 -18.98 -21.79
C GLY A 270 -6.02 -20.05 -20.70
N ALA A 271 -7.15 -20.15 -20.00
CA ALA A 271 -7.40 -21.29 -19.12
C ALA A 271 -7.54 -22.57 -19.95
N ASP A 272 -6.98 -23.65 -19.44
CA ASP A 272 -7.04 -24.96 -20.08
C ASP A 272 -8.46 -25.53 -19.93
N ILE A 273 -9.14 -25.67 -21.07
CA ILE A 273 -10.51 -26.19 -21.17
C ILE A 273 -10.52 -27.69 -20.83
N ASP A 274 -9.42 -28.40 -21.08
CA ASP A 274 -9.26 -29.82 -20.82
C ASP A 274 -8.65 -30.12 -19.43
N ALA A 275 -8.39 -29.07 -18.64
CA ALA A 275 -7.82 -29.20 -17.29
C ALA A 275 -8.68 -30.18 -16.46
N ALA A 276 -8.06 -31.32 -16.16
CA ALA A 276 -8.76 -32.54 -15.81
C ALA A 276 -9.81 -32.38 -14.70
N ILE A 277 -11.02 -32.84 -15.00
CA ILE A 277 -12.07 -33.19 -14.04
C ILE A 277 -11.60 -34.43 -13.25
N ARG A 278 -10.65 -34.27 -12.32
CA ARG A 278 -10.14 -35.41 -11.53
C ARG A 278 -11.10 -35.76 -10.40
N GLY A 279 -11.93 -36.77 -10.66
CA GLY A 279 -12.66 -37.51 -9.62
C GLY A 279 -13.82 -36.74 -9.00
N LEU A 280 -14.77 -36.27 -9.84
CA LEU A 280 -16.02 -35.67 -9.37
C LEU A 280 -16.73 -36.59 -8.38
N VAL A 281 -16.94 -36.08 -7.18
CA VAL A 281 -18.24 -36.30 -6.53
C VAL A 281 -19.13 -35.17 -7.04
N CYS A 282 -20.21 -35.49 -7.76
CA CYS A 282 -21.25 -34.52 -8.12
C CYS A 282 -22.06 -34.08 -6.89
N LEU A 283 -21.42 -33.93 -5.73
CA LEU A 283 -22.03 -33.26 -4.59
C LEU A 283 -22.08 -31.79 -4.95
N PRO A 284 -23.24 -31.15 -4.78
CA PRO A 284 -23.34 -29.75 -5.11
C PRO A 284 -22.37 -28.97 -4.20
N PRO A 285 -21.64 -27.98 -4.74
CA PRO A 285 -20.49 -27.37 -4.07
C PRO A 285 -20.75 -26.85 -2.63
N TRP A 286 -22.01 -26.53 -2.31
CA TRP A 286 -22.45 -26.06 -0.99
C TRP A 286 -22.39 -27.12 0.13
N VAL A 287 -22.25 -28.40 -0.20
CA VAL A 287 -22.11 -29.51 0.77
C VAL A 287 -20.70 -29.60 1.35
N LEU A 288 -19.69 -29.14 0.61
CA LEU A 288 -18.28 -29.41 0.91
C LEU A 288 -17.46 -28.16 1.32
N MET A 289 -18.06 -26.96 1.25
CA MET A 289 -17.48 -25.70 1.75
C MET A 289 -18.33 -25.07 2.87
N PRO A 290 -18.31 -25.62 4.10
CA PRO A 290 -19.14 -25.14 5.21
C PRO A 290 -18.77 -23.73 5.69
N THR A 291 -17.59 -23.22 5.32
CA THR A 291 -17.08 -21.89 5.70
C THR A 291 -17.59 -20.76 4.81
N LEU A 292 -18.15 -21.05 3.62
CA LEU A 292 -18.75 -20.03 2.76
C LEU A 292 -20.18 -19.70 3.24
N THR A 293 -20.51 -18.41 3.31
CA THR A 293 -21.76 -17.91 3.90
C THR A 293 -23.01 -18.33 3.10
N PRO A 294 -24.22 -18.26 3.69
CA PRO A 294 -25.47 -18.51 2.98
C PRO A 294 -25.73 -17.60 1.76
N ALA A 295 -25.03 -16.48 1.62
CA ALA A 295 -25.20 -15.56 0.50
C ALA A 295 -24.70 -16.15 -0.84
N CYS A 296 -23.58 -16.89 -0.84
CA CYS A 296 -23.20 -17.70 -2.01
C CYS A 296 -24.09 -18.96 -2.16
N LYS A 297 -24.97 -19.27 -1.18
CA LYS A 297 -25.93 -20.40 -1.22
C LYS A 297 -27.30 -20.01 -1.77
N SER A 298 -27.60 -18.72 -1.97
CA SER A 298 -28.91 -18.21 -2.40
C SER A 298 -29.00 -17.84 -3.88
N MET A 299 -27.96 -18.06 -4.67
CA MET A 299 -28.10 -18.01 -6.13
C MET A 299 -29.13 -19.07 -6.55
N PRO A 300 -30.09 -18.73 -7.44
CA PRO A 300 -31.06 -19.71 -7.89
C PRO A 300 -30.28 -20.83 -8.59
N ALA A 301 -30.39 -22.05 -8.05
CA ALA A 301 -30.05 -23.24 -8.79
C ALA A 301 -30.81 -23.15 -10.13
N GLY A 302 -30.09 -22.76 -11.19
CA GLY A 302 -30.64 -22.75 -12.53
C GLY A 302 -31.16 -24.15 -12.76
N ASN A 303 -32.49 -24.27 -12.91
CA ASN A 303 -33.23 -25.52 -12.96
C ASN A 303 -32.39 -26.64 -13.57
N ALA A 304 -32.16 -27.69 -12.78
CA ALA A 304 -31.63 -28.96 -13.25
C ALA A 304 -32.59 -29.51 -14.33
N VAL A 305 -32.41 -29.08 -15.58
CA VAL A 305 -33.10 -29.67 -16.71
C VAL A 305 -32.34 -30.96 -17.02
N ARG A 306 -32.85 -32.06 -16.46
CA ARG A 306 -32.65 -33.40 -17.00
C ARG A 306 -32.88 -33.35 -18.51
N ARG A 307 -31.84 -33.67 -19.30
CA ARG A 307 -31.98 -34.45 -20.53
C ARG A 307 -30.79 -35.37 -20.67
#